data_AF-A0A835SJS8-F1
#
_entry.id   AF-A0A835SJS8-F1
#
_cell.length_a   1.000
_cell.length_b   1.000
_cell.length_c   1.000
_cell.angle_alpha   90.00
_cell.angle_beta   90.00
_cell.angle_gamma   90.00
#
_symmetry.space_group_name_H-M   'P 1'
#
loop_
_entity.id
_entity.type
_entity.pdbx_description
1 polymer ?
#
loop_
_entity_poly.entity_id
_entity_poly.type
_entity_poly.pdbx_seq_one_letter_code
_entity_poly.pdbx_strand_id
1 'polypeptide(L)'
;MALQPWLGAAFVAHWGRPEPWRVLSRLQRERLLCLAASSHHPPSLDAALAHCGTELAAEVLASAAAAGDVQACRRLYATEGCSLDYSLVATAAGISGSLPVCEWLAEAMPGNKQAELRCVLLPAAAFAGHERVVEWALERLGNTFFWSGTWVGAAARAGRLELMQRLAVRYPFDLLEAQRGKPSLLAQVAFGCPLAVLQQYYEPWGTVLLQLVEHKQDLLLAAAASPTPDWAEKCDWLWARWGTAAAAFGTNTRRLYGWAVAGVMQHTDIPQRLQLLASRGLGSFLERHAPCVAGQIGSTAAVGFCLDQLPALLRQQAAAPVVAAGGGRPVAAAAAGQLPGEAPVAQQLQQQTNAFKETIAIAAAQHGHVPVLRLLRGRGFVFHAHHLEDAIQHSESLGAPDTRGLASLRYLLLEDPAGLAPGLAPGGGAEADWSSLFREAAIAGADLPLLRHLHEQRGASINLVAVARGGSEEALSWAVAALEAAGQAPKPLSCINLEVVLSSGNWAAADWLVRHVLAPPKQEILEQMLLRPRTFSGFMSSLSIPNLQWVPTLQWLVGVRGGQDGAHGQVQWTAELHAALVRRQNKGIHSLGKETLGRLRWLAELVEAVGVELGGAAGARQGRGQRRRACRGG
;
A
#
# COMPACT_ATOMS: atom_id res chain seq x y z
N MET A 1 12.96 18.31 -9.41
CA MET A 1 14.39 18.23 -9.04
C MET A 1 15.17 17.87 -10.28
N ALA A 2 16.24 18.62 -10.59
CA ALA A 2 17.14 18.30 -11.69
C ALA A 2 17.69 16.88 -11.49
N LEU A 3 17.43 16.00 -12.47
CA LEU A 3 17.84 14.59 -12.49
C LEU A 3 19.36 14.52 -12.46
N GLN A 4 19.94 14.04 -11.37
CA GLN A 4 21.23 13.39 -11.51
C GLN A 4 21.04 12.21 -12.48
N PRO A 5 21.88 12.07 -13.51
CA PRO A 5 21.77 10.95 -14.43
C PRO A 5 21.91 9.65 -13.67
N TRP A 6 21.05 8.67 -13.97
CA TRP A 6 21.10 7.35 -13.35
C TRP A 6 22.52 6.77 -13.49
N LEU A 7 23.14 6.41 -12.36
CA LEU A 7 24.51 5.90 -12.31
C LEU A 7 24.56 4.42 -12.71
N GLY A 8 24.16 4.10 -13.95
CA GLY A 8 23.96 2.73 -14.44
C GLY A 8 25.18 1.83 -14.31
N ALA A 9 26.37 2.33 -14.66
CA ALA A 9 27.60 1.54 -14.54
C ALA A 9 27.95 1.22 -13.07
N ALA A 10 27.79 2.18 -12.16
CA ALA A 10 28.03 1.97 -10.74
C ALA A 10 26.99 1.01 -10.13
N PHE A 11 25.72 1.13 -10.57
CA PHE A 11 24.67 0.20 -10.18
C PHE A 11 25.03 -1.23 -10.57
N VAL A 12 25.38 -1.49 -11.83
CA VAL A 12 25.73 -2.84 -12.30
C VAL A 12 27.00 -3.36 -11.63
N ALA A 13 28.01 -2.50 -11.42
CA ALA A 13 29.25 -2.90 -10.75
C ALA A 13 29.01 -3.39 -9.31
N HIS A 14 28.08 -2.76 -8.58
CA HIS A 14 27.74 -3.14 -7.22
C HIS A 14 26.67 -4.25 -7.17
N TRP A 15 25.53 -4.05 -7.83
CA TRP A 15 24.36 -4.92 -7.75
C TRP A 15 24.33 -6.06 -8.77
N GLY A 16 25.28 -6.11 -9.71
CA GLY A 16 25.45 -7.23 -10.65
C GLY A 16 26.10 -8.47 -10.04
N ARG A 17 26.30 -8.49 -8.71
CA ARG A 17 26.82 -9.63 -7.95
C ARG A 17 25.81 -10.02 -6.86
N PRO A 18 25.74 -11.29 -6.43
CA PRO A 18 24.73 -11.73 -5.46
C PRO A 18 24.99 -11.22 -4.03
N GLU A 19 26.23 -10.95 -3.64
CA GLU A 19 26.60 -10.68 -2.24
C GLU A 19 25.88 -9.46 -1.64
N PRO A 20 25.77 -8.29 -2.32
CA PRO A 20 25.06 -7.14 -1.78
C PRO A 20 23.56 -7.36 -1.61
N TRP A 21 22.96 -8.33 -2.30
CA TRP A 21 21.54 -8.65 -2.15
C TRP A 21 21.26 -9.47 -0.89
N ARG A 22 22.23 -10.25 -0.40
CA ARG A 22 22.06 -11.15 0.75
C ARG A 22 21.76 -10.45 2.06
N VAL A 23 22.22 -9.19 2.20
CA VAL A 23 21.98 -8.35 3.40
C VAL A 23 20.62 -7.66 3.36
N LEU A 24 19.99 -7.58 2.19
CA LEU A 24 18.72 -6.86 2.01
C LEU A 24 17.52 -7.74 2.41
N SER A 25 16.58 -7.13 3.12
CA SER A 25 15.27 -7.72 3.39
C SER A 25 14.46 -7.88 2.09
N ARG A 26 13.43 -8.72 2.09
CA ARG A 26 12.58 -8.95 0.90
C ARG A 26 12.09 -7.64 0.28
N LEU A 27 11.55 -6.75 1.11
CA LEU A 27 11.01 -5.47 0.66
C LEU A 27 12.08 -4.50 0.17
N GLN A 28 13.29 -4.54 0.73
CA GLN A 28 14.41 -3.75 0.24
C GLN A 28 14.85 -4.22 -1.16
N ARG A 29 14.87 -5.53 -1.40
CA ARG A 29 15.16 -6.12 -2.72
C ARG A 29 14.10 -5.74 -3.75
N GLU A 30 12.82 -5.84 -3.37
CA GLU A 30 11.69 -5.38 -4.22
C GLU A 30 11.78 -3.90 -4.55
N ARG A 31 12.07 -3.03 -3.58
CA ARG A 31 12.25 -1.59 -3.82
C ARG A 31 13.41 -1.29 -4.77
N LEU A 32 14.54 -1.98 -4.60
CA LEU A 32 15.69 -1.82 -5.48
C LEU A 32 15.38 -2.29 -6.91
N LEU A 33 14.60 -3.36 -7.05
CA LEU A 33 14.10 -3.82 -8.34
C LEU A 33 13.14 -2.80 -8.98
N CYS A 34 12.23 -2.20 -8.21
CA CYS A 34 11.39 -1.10 -8.69
C CYS A 34 12.21 0.10 -9.18
N LEU A 35 13.28 0.47 -8.46
CA LEU A 35 14.19 1.53 -8.88
C LEU A 35 14.88 1.19 -10.20
N ALA A 36 15.41 -0.03 -10.33
CA ALA A 36 16.02 -0.51 -11.58
C ALA A 36 15.02 -0.53 -12.74
N ALA A 37 13.77 -0.96 -12.50
CA ALA A 37 12.70 -0.97 -13.49
C ALA A 37 12.30 0.44 -13.97
N SER A 38 12.44 1.46 -13.10
CA SER A 38 12.17 2.86 -13.43
C SER A 38 13.35 3.61 -14.06
N SER A 39 14.51 2.95 -14.25
CA SER A 39 15.77 3.62 -14.59
C SER A 39 16.02 3.89 -16.07
N HIS A 40 15.22 3.31 -16.98
CA HIS A 40 15.49 3.26 -18.42
C HIS A 40 16.87 2.67 -18.79
N HIS A 41 17.47 1.88 -17.89
CA HIS A 41 18.77 1.25 -18.09
C HIS A 41 18.64 -0.28 -18.05
N PRO A 42 18.48 -0.95 -19.22
CA PRO A 42 18.26 -2.40 -19.29
C PRO A 42 19.28 -3.24 -18.51
N PRO A 43 20.60 -2.93 -18.50
CA PRO A 43 21.57 -3.69 -17.71
C PRO A 43 21.35 -3.60 -16.19
N SER A 44 20.78 -2.48 -15.69
CA SER A 44 20.41 -2.38 -14.27
C SER A 44 19.26 -3.33 -13.95
N LEU A 45 18.27 -3.37 -14.84
CA LEU A 45 17.12 -4.27 -14.70
C LEU A 45 17.55 -5.74 -14.81
N ASP A 46 18.49 -6.06 -15.71
CA ASP A 46 19.10 -7.38 -15.83
C ASP A 46 19.76 -7.82 -14.51
N ALA A 47 20.63 -6.97 -13.97
CA ALA A 47 21.32 -7.23 -12.71
C ALA A 47 20.32 -7.43 -11.56
N ALA A 48 19.28 -6.60 -11.48
CA ALA A 48 18.25 -6.71 -10.45
C ALA A 48 17.42 -7.99 -10.60
N LEU A 49 16.94 -8.33 -11.80
CA LEU A 49 16.16 -9.54 -12.04
C LEU A 49 16.96 -10.83 -11.76
N ALA A 50 18.27 -10.82 -12.02
CA ALA A 50 19.14 -11.96 -11.77
C ALA A 50 19.34 -12.27 -10.27
N HIS A 51 19.29 -11.25 -9.41
CA HIS A 51 19.71 -11.37 -8.00
C HIS A 51 18.65 -10.98 -6.96
N CYS A 52 17.51 -10.39 -7.35
CA CYS A 52 16.47 -9.95 -6.41
C CYS A 52 15.95 -11.11 -5.54
N GLY A 53 15.79 -12.30 -6.13
CA GLY A 53 15.34 -13.48 -5.38
C GLY A 53 13.99 -13.26 -4.67
N THR A 54 13.10 -12.49 -5.30
CA THR A 54 11.71 -12.29 -4.86
C THR A 54 10.73 -12.63 -5.98
N GLU A 55 9.47 -12.89 -5.61
CA GLU A 55 8.39 -12.89 -6.60
C GLU A 55 8.26 -11.50 -7.26
N LEU A 56 7.96 -11.46 -8.55
CA LEU A 56 7.69 -10.21 -9.25
C LEU A 56 6.29 -9.70 -8.95
N ALA A 57 6.24 -8.77 -8.01
CA ALA A 57 5.05 -8.03 -7.63
C ALA A 57 4.66 -6.99 -8.70
N ALA A 58 3.38 -6.62 -8.75
CA ALA A 58 2.84 -5.69 -9.74
C ALA A 58 3.45 -4.27 -9.64
N GLU A 59 3.98 -3.92 -8.46
CA GLU A 59 4.66 -2.67 -8.16
C GLU A 59 5.91 -2.44 -9.03
N VAL A 60 6.61 -3.51 -9.41
CA VAL A 60 7.79 -3.43 -10.30
C VAL A 60 7.35 -2.96 -11.69
N LEU A 61 6.26 -3.53 -12.18
CA LEU A 61 5.66 -3.16 -13.47
C LEU A 61 5.07 -1.75 -13.42
N ALA A 62 4.40 -1.39 -12.32
CA ALA A 62 3.88 -0.04 -12.10
C ALA A 62 5.01 1.01 -12.04
N SER A 63 6.17 0.67 -11.48
CA SER A 63 7.33 1.56 -11.43
C SER A 63 7.92 1.83 -12.81
N ALA A 64 8.02 0.80 -13.67
CA ALA A 64 8.39 0.97 -15.08
C ALA A 64 7.36 1.83 -15.84
N ALA A 65 6.06 1.59 -15.61
CA ALA A 65 4.98 2.36 -16.23
C ALA A 65 4.98 3.83 -15.78
N ALA A 66 5.27 4.10 -14.50
CA ALA A 66 5.42 5.45 -13.96
C ALA A 66 6.62 6.18 -14.57
N ALA A 67 7.70 5.46 -14.88
CA ALA A 67 8.85 6.01 -15.60
C ALA A 67 8.58 6.19 -17.11
N GLY A 68 7.52 5.59 -17.64
CA GLY A 68 7.21 5.59 -19.07
C GLY A 68 8.03 4.62 -19.91
N ASP A 69 8.74 3.66 -19.29
CA ASP A 69 9.58 2.67 -19.98
C ASP A 69 8.73 1.50 -20.50
N VAL A 70 8.23 1.63 -21.73
CA VAL A 70 7.42 0.59 -22.38
C VAL A 70 8.21 -0.70 -22.62
N GLN A 71 9.53 -0.64 -22.79
CA GLN A 71 10.35 -1.82 -23.06
C GLN A 71 10.53 -2.64 -21.78
N ALA A 72 10.82 -1.99 -20.66
CA ALA A 72 10.81 -2.62 -19.35
C ALA A 72 9.43 -3.22 -19.03
N CYS A 73 8.33 -2.49 -19.29
CA CYS A 73 6.97 -3.02 -19.10
C CYS A 73 6.69 -4.28 -19.93
N ARG A 74 6.98 -4.25 -21.23
CA ARG A 74 6.80 -5.41 -22.14
C ARG A 74 7.62 -6.61 -21.67
N ARG A 75 8.88 -6.40 -21.31
CA ARG A 75 9.76 -7.45 -20.80
C ARG A 75 9.22 -8.03 -19.48
N LEU A 76 8.92 -7.19 -18.50
CA LEU A 76 8.45 -7.61 -17.18
C LEU A 76 7.15 -8.43 -17.27
N TYR A 77 6.23 -8.03 -18.14
CA TYR A 77 4.97 -8.75 -18.31
C TYR A 77 5.09 -9.99 -19.19
N ALA A 78 5.68 -9.87 -20.39
CA ALA A 78 5.66 -10.93 -21.40
C ALA A 78 6.76 -11.97 -21.20
N THR A 79 7.97 -11.55 -20.84
CA THR A 79 9.13 -12.44 -20.66
C THR A 79 9.23 -12.93 -19.22
N GLU A 80 9.09 -12.01 -18.27
CA GLU A 80 9.34 -12.28 -16.86
C GLU A 80 8.09 -12.76 -16.09
N GLY A 81 6.90 -12.72 -16.71
CA GLY A 81 5.66 -13.23 -16.11
C GLY A 81 5.16 -12.47 -14.87
N CYS A 82 5.54 -11.19 -14.75
CA CYS A 82 5.08 -10.30 -13.69
C CYS A 82 3.55 -10.23 -13.65
N SER A 83 2.96 -10.22 -12.47
CA SER A 83 1.50 -10.03 -12.33
C SER A 83 1.11 -8.63 -12.80
N LEU A 84 0.02 -8.55 -13.58
CA LEU A 84 -0.55 -7.28 -14.02
C LEU A 84 -1.72 -6.91 -13.09
N ASP A 85 -1.46 -6.04 -12.11
CA ASP A 85 -2.53 -5.28 -11.46
C ASP A 85 -2.89 -4.09 -12.38
N TYR A 86 -3.97 -4.23 -13.14
CA TYR A 86 -4.38 -3.22 -14.11
C TYR A 86 -4.71 -1.88 -13.43
N SER A 87 -5.22 -1.87 -12.19
CA SER A 87 -5.57 -0.64 -11.50
C SER A 87 -4.31 0.15 -11.15
N LEU A 88 -3.32 -0.52 -10.56
CA LEU A 88 -2.05 0.09 -10.19
C LEU A 88 -1.26 0.55 -11.42
N VAL A 89 -1.12 -0.32 -12.43
CA VAL A 89 -0.33 -0.05 -13.64
C VAL A 89 -1.00 1.00 -14.53
N ALA A 90 -2.34 0.97 -14.68
CA ALA A 90 -3.06 2.01 -15.43
C ALA A 90 -2.97 3.37 -14.74
N THR A 91 -3.07 3.41 -13.41
CA THR A 91 -2.90 4.67 -12.66
C THR A 91 -1.50 5.24 -12.90
N ALA A 92 -0.45 4.41 -12.80
CA ALA A 92 0.92 4.82 -13.05
C ALA A 92 1.13 5.32 -14.49
N ALA A 93 0.61 4.61 -15.50
CA ALA A 93 0.69 5.00 -16.91
C ALA A 93 -0.05 6.31 -17.19
N GLY A 94 -1.24 6.48 -16.59
CA GLY A 94 -2.02 7.70 -16.70
C GLY A 94 -1.32 8.90 -16.07
N ILE A 95 -0.74 8.74 -14.88
CA ILE A 95 0.02 9.81 -14.19
C ILE A 95 1.30 10.17 -14.97
N SER A 96 2.00 9.18 -15.54
CA SER A 96 3.23 9.43 -16.30
C SER A 96 2.97 10.13 -17.63
N GLY A 97 1.78 9.95 -18.20
CA GLY A 97 1.43 10.52 -19.51
C GLY A 97 2.11 9.82 -20.68
N SER A 98 2.72 8.64 -20.44
CA SER A 98 3.41 7.89 -21.47
C SER A 98 2.38 7.17 -22.36
N LEU A 99 2.07 7.79 -23.51
CA LEU A 99 1.20 7.21 -24.52
C LEU A 99 1.65 5.79 -24.96
N PRO A 100 2.96 5.52 -25.19
CA PRO A 100 3.42 4.17 -25.54
C PRO A 100 3.09 3.10 -24.47
N VAL A 101 3.16 3.46 -23.19
CA VAL A 101 2.77 2.54 -22.09
C VAL A 101 1.26 2.36 -22.06
N CYS A 102 0.48 3.42 -22.28
CA CYS A 102 -0.99 3.34 -22.34
C CYS A 102 -1.46 2.45 -23.49
N GLU A 103 -0.85 2.59 -24.67
CA GLU A 103 -1.12 1.77 -25.85
C GLU A 103 -0.76 0.30 -25.60
N TRP A 104 0.44 0.04 -25.09
CA TRP A 104 0.84 -1.31 -24.69
C TRP A 104 -0.13 -1.93 -23.67
N LEU A 105 -0.57 -1.17 -22.67
CA LEU A 105 -1.50 -1.67 -21.67
C LEU A 105 -2.87 -2.01 -22.29
N ALA A 106 -3.38 -1.18 -23.22
CA ALA A 106 -4.60 -1.49 -23.96
C ALA A 106 -4.45 -2.72 -24.87
N GLU A 107 -3.28 -2.97 -25.45
CA GLU A 107 -2.97 -4.19 -26.21
C GLU A 107 -2.89 -5.43 -25.30
N ALA A 108 -2.29 -5.29 -24.11
CA ALA A 108 -2.11 -6.38 -23.16
C ALA A 108 -3.43 -6.82 -22.51
N MET A 109 -4.42 -5.94 -22.45
CA MET A 109 -5.70 -6.17 -21.77
C MET A 109 -6.74 -6.81 -22.70
N PRO A 110 -7.52 -7.81 -22.23
CA PRO A 110 -8.59 -8.39 -23.02
C PRO A 110 -9.71 -7.37 -23.29
N GLY A 111 -10.41 -7.52 -24.43
CA GLY A 111 -11.45 -6.57 -24.87
C GLY A 111 -12.56 -6.30 -23.85
N ASN A 112 -12.94 -7.28 -23.03
CA ASN A 112 -13.96 -7.13 -21.98
C ASN A 112 -13.50 -6.30 -20.77
N LYS A 113 -12.19 -6.03 -20.63
CA LYS A 113 -11.58 -5.23 -19.56
C LYS A 113 -11.23 -3.80 -19.99
N GLN A 114 -11.45 -3.44 -21.25
CA GLN A 114 -11.16 -2.09 -21.77
C GLN A 114 -11.96 -1.00 -21.05
N ALA A 115 -13.18 -1.30 -20.59
CA ALA A 115 -13.99 -0.38 -19.79
C ALA A 115 -13.37 -0.10 -18.41
N GLU A 116 -12.83 -1.13 -17.74
CA GLU A 116 -12.15 -1.00 -16.44
C GLU A 116 -10.85 -0.20 -16.59
N LEU A 117 -10.06 -0.51 -17.62
CA LEU A 117 -8.84 0.25 -17.96
C LEU A 117 -9.14 1.74 -18.13
N ARG A 118 -10.18 2.07 -18.92
CA ARG A 118 -10.62 3.44 -19.14
C ARG A 118 -11.00 4.15 -17.83
N CYS A 119 -11.75 3.50 -16.95
CA CYS A 119 -12.20 4.08 -15.68
C CYS A 119 -11.05 4.49 -14.76
N VAL A 120 -9.88 3.86 -14.89
CA VAL A 120 -8.69 4.18 -14.09
C VAL A 120 -7.76 5.14 -14.82
N LEU A 121 -7.49 4.87 -16.10
CA LEU A 121 -6.52 5.62 -16.89
C LEU A 121 -6.96 7.07 -17.15
N LEU A 122 -8.23 7.31 -17.50
CA LEU A 122 -8.72 8.64 -17.84
C LEU A 122 -8.64 9.61 -16.65
N PRO A 123 -9.13 9.29 -15.44
CA PRO A 123 -8.97 10.17 -14.29
C PRO A 123 -7.51 10.45 -13.94
N ALA A 124 -6.64 9.43 -14.02
CA ALA A 124 -5.21 9.60 -13.74
C ALA A 124 -4.53 10.56 -14.74
N ALA A 125 -4.77 10.38 -16.03
CA ALA A 125 -4.23 11.26 -17.08
C ALA A 125 -4.81 12.68 -16.99
N ALA A 126 -6.11 12.81 -16.71
CA ALA A 126 -6.77 14.10 -16.54
C ALA A 126 -6.26 14.86 -15.31
N PHE A 127 -6.05 14.16 -14.19
CA PHE A 127 -5.41 14.72 -13.00
C PHE A 127 -4.00 15.23 -13.32
N ALA A 128 -3.19 14.40 -13.98
CA ALA A 128 -1.82 14.78 -14.33
C ALA A 128 -1.76 15.87 -15.41
N GLY A 129 -2.83 16.08 -16.19
CA GLY A 129 -2.93 17.10 -17.23
C GLY A 129 -2.47 16.63 -18.62
N HIS A 130 -2.40 15.31 -18.85
CA HIS A 130 -1.90 14.72 -20.09
C HIS A 130 -2.98 14.61 -21.15
N GLU A 131 -3.30 15.74 -21.80
CA GLU A 131 -4.36 15.84 -22.81
C GLU A 131 -4.26 14.78 -23.92
N ARG A 132 -3.06 14.54 -24.44
CA ARG A 132 -2.84 13.53 -25.50
C ARG A 132 -3.29 12.13 -25.10
N VAL A 133 -3.04 11.73 -23.85
CA VAL A 133 -3.46 10.42 -23.33
C VAL A 133 -4.96 10.40 -23.10
N VAL A 134 -5.55 11.51 -22.63
CA VAL A 134 -7.00 11.65 -22.45
C VAL A 134 -7.73 11.51 -23.79
N GLU A 135 -7.31 12.26 -24.81
CA GLU A 135 -7.91 12.19 -26.15
C GLU A 135 -7.76 10.79 -26.76
N TRP A 136 -6.56 10.22 -26.72
CA TRP A 136 -6.32 8.85 -27.18
C TRP A 136 -7.24 7.84 -26.47
N ALA A 137 -7.38 7.93 -25.14
CA ALA A 137 -8.20 6.99 -24.38
C ALA A 137 -9.69 7.14 -24.72
N LEU A 138 -10.18 8.37 -24.94
CA LEU A 138 -11.56 8.63 -25.36
C LEU A 138 -11.84 8.09 -26.77
N GLU A 139 -10.90 8.24 -27.69
CA GLU A 139 -11.02 7.74 -29.07
C GLU A 139 -10.91 6.21 -29.15
N ARG A 140 -9.90 5.64 -28.47
CA ARG A 140 -9.51 4.24 -28.63
C ARG A 140 -10.26 3.28 -27.72
N LEU A 141 -10.52 3.68 -26.48
CA LEU A 141 -11.23 2.87 -25.46
C LEU A 141 -12.73 3.21 -25.40
N GLY A 142 -13.14 4.21 -26.19
CA GLY A 142 -14.51 4.69 -26.31
C GLY A 142 -14.93 5.59 -25.16
N ASN A 143 -15.98 6.37 -25.39
CA ASN A 143 -16.62 7.19 -24.36
C ASN A 143 -17.85 6.46 -23.80
N THR A 144 -17.94 6.37 -22.47
CA THR A 144 -19.22 6.11 -21.79
C THR A 144 -19.58 7.37 -21.04
N PHE A 145 -20.59 8.08 -21.52
CA PHE A 145 -21.12 9.30 -20.91
C PHE A 145 -21.38 9.16 -19.39
N PHE A 146 -21.67 7.94 -18.92
CA PHE A 146 -21.87 7.57 -17.52
C PHE A 146 -20.71 7.94 -16.56
N TRP A 147 -19.52 8.28 -17.06
CA TRP A 147 -18.32 8.49 -16.22
C TRP A 147 -17.66 9.86 -16.43
N SER A 148 -18.27 10.79 -17.18
CA SER A 148 -17.69 12.12 -17.45
C SER A 148 -17.30 12.88 -16.17
N GLY A 149 -18.02 12.64 -15.07
CA GLY A 149 -17.73 13.23 -13.76
C GLY A 149 -16.43 12.84 -13.10
N THR A 150 -15.92 11.64 -13.33
CA THR A 150 -14.73 11.17 -12.61
C THR A 150 -13.47 11.84 -13.14
N TRP A 151 -13.28 11.89 -14.46
CA TRP A 151 -12.07 12.48 -15.06
C TRP A 151 -12.12 13.99 -15.19
N VAL A 152 -13.29 14.61 -15.43
CA VAL A 152 -13.40 16.08 -15.34
C VAL A 152 -13.18 16.53 -13.89
N GLY A 153 -13.70 15.79 -12.91
CA GLY A 153 -13.42 16.03 -11.51
C GLY A 153 -11.95 15.85 -11.17
N ALA A 154 -11.27 14.86 -11.74
CA ALA A 154 -9.84 14.67 -11.55
C ALA A 154 -9.03 15.85 -12.11
N ALA A 155 -9.35 16.34 -13.31
CA ALA A 155 -8.76 17.55 -13.89
C ALA A 155 -9.02 18.79 -13.01
N ALA A 156 -10.26 18.96 -12.55
CA ALA A 156 -10.65 20.05 -11.65
C ALA A 156 -9.85 20.01 -10.34
N ARG A 157 -9.74 18.83 -9.70
CA ARG A 157 -8.98 18.62 -8.47
C ARG A 157 -7.52 19.03 -8.60
N ALA A 158 -6.90 18.73 -9.74
CA ALA A 158 -5.51 19.09 -10.02
C ALA A 158 -5.33 20.52 -10.54
N GLY A 159 -6.41 21.31 -10.65
CA GLY A 159 -6.36 22.68 -11.17
C GLY A 159 -6.05 22.77 -12.66
N ARG A 160 -6.32 21.70 -13.44
CA ARG A 160 -6.11 21.67 -14.90
C ARG A 160 -7.27 22.36 -15.63
N LEU A 161 -7.41 23.68 -15.44
CA LEU A 161 -8.58 24.45 -15.85
C LEU A 161 -8.91 24.35 -17.34
N GLU A 162 -7.92 24.50 -18.22
CA GLU A 162 -8.13 24.45 -19.67
C GLU A 162 -8.57 23.06 -20.16
N LEU A 163 -7.98 22.00 -19.60
CA LEU A 163 -8.38 20.63 -19.91
C LEU A 163 -9.79 20.35 -19.37
N MET A 164 -10.06 20.72 -18.13
CA MET A 164 -11.38 20.60 -17.51
C MET A 164 -12.46 21.30 -18.33
N GLN A 165 -12.26 22.56 -18.72
CA GLN A 165 -13.24 23.33 -19.50
C GLN A 165 -13.51 22.70 -20.87
N ARG A 166 -12.47 22.28 -21.59
CA ARG A 166 -12.64 21.61 -22.89
C ARG A 166 -13.40 20.28 -22.75
N LEU A 167 -13.05 19.48 -21.76
CA LEU A 167 -13.75 18.22 -21.49
C LEU A 167 -15.21 18.46 -21.09
N ALA A 168 -15.50 19.47 -20.27
CA ALA A 168 -16.86 19.80 -19.85
C ALA A 168 -17.73 20.31 -21.02
N VAL A 169 -17.16 21.04 -21.98
CA VAL A 169 -17.87 21.49 -23.20
C VAL A 169 -18.18 20.30 -24.12
N ARG A 170 -17.21 19.41 -24.33
CA ARG A 170 -17.35 18.27 -25.25
C ARG A 170 -18.22 17.15 -24.67
N TYR A 171 -18.21 16.99 -23.35
CA TYR A 171 -18.93 15.95 -22.62
C TYR A 171 -19.75 16.58 -21.49
N PRO A 172 -20.89 17.20 -21.83
CA PRO A 172 -21.75 17.83 -20.84
C PRO A 172 -22.25 16.81 -19.81
N PHE A 173 -22.42 17.30 -18.60
CA PHE A 173 -22.82 16.50 -17.45
C PHE A 173 -24.31 16.18 -17.46
N ASP A 174 -24.65 14.92 -17.20
CA ASP A 174 -26.02 14.52 -16.91
C ASP A 174 -26.34 14.67 -15.42
N LEU A 175 -27.28 15.58 -15.11
CA LEU A 175 -27.71 15.89 -13.75
C LEU A 175 -28.50 14.75 -13.10
N LEU A 176 -29.13 13.87 -13.87
CA LEU A 176 -29.89 12.72 -13.35
C LEU A 176 -28.96 11.63 -12.80
N GLU A 177 -27.78 11.46 -13.40
CA GLU A 177 -26.76 10.51 -12.94
C GLU A 177 -25.94 11.06 -11.75
N ALA A 178 -25.74 12.37 -11.67
CA ALA A 178 -25.15 13.04 -10.50
C ALA A 178 -25.97 12.87 -9.20
N GLN A 179 -27.27 12.52 -9.31
CA GLN A 179 -28.09 12.13 -8.16
C GLN A 179 -27.89 10.67 -7.74
N ARG A 180 -27.48 9.78 -8.66
CA ARG A 180 -27.20 8.35 -8.40
C ARG A 180 -25.76 8.12 -7.90
N GLY A 181 -24.82 8.99 -8.30
CA GLY A 181 -23.42 8.99 -7.88
C GLY A 181 -23.04 10.28 -7.17
N LYS A 182 -22.63 10.17 -5.89
CA LYS A 182 -22.16 11.21 -4.95
C LYS A 182 -21.64 12.52 -5.60
N PRO A 183 -21.97 13.71 -5.05
CA PRO A 183 -21.59 15.02 -5.60
C PRO A 183 -20.10 15.37 -5.40
N SER A 184 -19.21 14.52 -5.91
CA SER A 184 -17.76 14.65 -5.77
C SER A 184 -17.19 15.78 -6.62
N LEU A 185 -17.81 16.12 -7.75
CA LEU A 185 -17.26 17.10 -8.68
C LEU A 185 -17.19 18.52 -8.11
N LEU A 186 -18.25 19.01 -7.46
CA LEU A 186 -18.21 20.33 -6.82
C LEU A 186 -17.11 20.39 -5.75
N ALA A 187 -16.90 19.32 -4.99
CA ALA A 187 -15.80 19.23 -4.04
C ALA A 187 -14.43 19.24 -4.74
N GLN A 188 -14.29 18.56 -5.87
CA GLN A 188 -13.05 18.63 -6.66
C GLN A 188 -12.79 20.03 -7.24
N VAL A 189 -13.82 20.70 -7.73
CA VAL A 189 -13.74 22.09 -8.24
C VAL A 189 -13.38 23.05 -7.10
N ALA A 190 -14.06 22.94 -5.96
CA ALA A 190 -13.76 23.76 -4.78
C ALA A 190 -12.33 23.55 -4.28
N PHE A 191 -11.83 22.31 -4.34
CA PHE A 191 -10.45 22.00 -4.00
C PHE A 191 -9.47 22.59 -5.01
N GLY A 192 -9.56 22.29 -6.30
CA GLY A 192 -8.48 22.60 -7.25
C GLY A 192 -8.64 23.85 -8.12
N CYS A 193 -9.84 24.44 -8.21
CA CYS A 193 -10.12 25.55 -9.13
C CYS A 193 -10.43 26.87 -8.39
N PRO A 194 -10.21 28.05 -9.00
CA PRO A 194 -10.59 29.34 -8.40
C PRO A 194 -12.09 29.49 -8.14
N LEU A 195 -12.46 30.42 -7.25
CA LEU A 195 -13.82 30.75 -6.82
C LEU A 195 -14.74 31.06 -8.01
N ALA A 196 -14.25 31.80 -9.01
CA ALA A 196 -15.03 32.11 -10.21
C ALA A 196 -15.52 30.84 -10.94
N VAL A 197 -14.68 29.81 -11.00
CA VAL A 197 -15.03 28.51 -11.59
C VAL A 197 -16.02 27.77 -10.68
N LEU A 198 -15.78 27.76 -9.37
CA LEU A 198 -16.72 27.18 -8.41
C LEU A 198 -18.12 27.80 -8.54
N GLN A 199 -18.21 29.12 -8.66
CA GLN A 199 -19.47 29.85 -8.84
C GLN A 199 -20.20 29.41 -10.11
N GLN A 200 -19.48 29.30 -11.23
CA GLN A 200 -20.04 28.87 -12.51
C GLN A 200 -20.67 27.47 -12.44
N TYR A 201 -20.01 26.51 -11.79
CA TYR A 201 -20.49 25.13 -11.69
C TYR A 201 -21.49 24.93 -10.54
N TYR A 202 -21.46 25.78 -9.52
CA TYR A 202 -22.41 25.73 -8.42
C TYR A 202 -23.82 26.17 -8.85
N GLU A 203 -23.96 27.17 -9.71
CA GLU A 203 -25.28 27.70 -10.09
C GLU A 203 -26.25 26.65 -10.66
N PRO A 204 -25.84 25.80 -11.62
CA PRO A 204 -26.73 24.77 -12.13
C PRO A 204 -26.94 23.57 -11.18
N TRP A 205 -26.04 23.36 -10.20
CA TRP A 205 -25.94 22.06 -9.50
C TRP A 205 -26.12 22.14 -7.98
N GLY A 206 -25.76 23.26 -7.36
CA GLY A 206 -25.67 23.41 -5.91
C GLY A 206 -27.01 23.19 -5.21
N THR A 207 -28.12 23.63 -5.82
CA THR A 207 -29.48 23.41 -5.29
C THR A 207 -29.92 21.96 -5.41
N VAL A 208 -29.52 21.25 -6.46
CA VAL A 208 -29.94 19.87 -6.73
C VAL A 208 -29.11 18.85 -5.93
N LEU A 209 -27.80 19.08 -5.80
CA LEU A 209 -26.85 18.11 -5.25
C LEU A 209 -26.59 18.26 -3.74
N LEU A 210 -26.76 19.47 -3.18
CA LEU A 210 -26.44 19.77 -1.78
C LEU A 210 -27.68 19.76 -0.88
N GLN A 211 -28.52 18.73 -1.03
CA GLN A 211 -29.73 18.55 -0.22
C GLN A 211 -29.41 18.16 1.23
N LEU A 212 -28.35 17.36 1.42
CA LEU A 212 -27.91 16.91 2.73
C LEU A 212 -26.86 17.85 3.31
N VAL A 213 -26.90 18.01 4.64
CA VAL A 213 -25.93 18.78 5.43
C VAL A 213 -24.51 18.24 5.22
N GLU A 214 -24.33 16.92 5.16
CA GLU A 214 -23.03 16.27 4.94
C GLU A 214 -22.37 16.67 3.61
N HIS A 215 -23.13 16.84 2.53
CA HIS A 215 -22.55 17.26 1.23
C HIS A 215 -22.04 18.70 1.28
N LYS A 216 -22.72 19.57 2.04
CA LYS A 216 -22.26 20.95 2.28
C LYS A 216 -20.98 20.96 3.12
N GLN A 217 -20.87 20.08 4.12
CA GLN A 217 -19.64 19.92 4.90
C GLN A 217 -18.47 19.47 4.04
N ASP A 218 -18.67 18.43 3.22
CA ASP A 218 -17.63 17.93 2.31
C ASP A 218 -17.14 19.04 1.37
N LEU A 219 -18.07 19.85 0.83
CA LEU A 219 -17.72 20.96 -0.06
C LEU A 219 -16.95 22.07 0.68
N LEU A 220 -17.35 22.40 1.91
CA LEU A 220 -16.65 23.40 2.73
C LEU A 220 -15.25 22.93 3.14
N LEU A 221 -15.11 21.65 3.52
CA LEU A 221 -13.82 21.04 3.84
C LEU A 221 -12.91 20.98 2.62
N ALA A 222 -13.44 20.66 1.44
CA ALA A 222 -12.69 20.69 0.19
C ALA A 222 -12.21 22.11 -0.16
N ALA A 223 -13.06 23.13 0.02
CA ALA A 223 -12.67 24.54 -0.14
C ALA A 223 -11.58 24.95 0.86
N ALA A 224 -11.70 24.56 2.13
CA ALA A 224 -10.70 24.88 3.15
C ALA A 224 -9.37 24.12 2.92
N ALA A 225 -9.41 22.94 2.32
CA ALA A 225 -8.22 22.17 1.93
C ALA A 225 -7.59 22.66 0.62
N SER A 226 -8.24 23.60 -0.08
CA SER A 226 -7.83 24.06 -1.40
C SER A 226 -6.42 24.68 -1.39
N PRO A 227 -5.52 24.29 -2.31
CA PRO A 227 -4.22 24.93 -2.49
C PRO A 227 -4.28 26.30 -3.17
N THR A 228 -5.43 26.76 -3.65
CA THR A 228 -5.53 28.06 -4.32
C THR A 228 -5.56 29.21 -3.31
N PRO A 229 -5.06 30.42 -3.65
CA PRO A 229 -4.95 31.53 -2.70
C PRO A 229 -6.31 32.07 -2.20
N ASP A 230 -7.38 31.85 -2.96
CA ASP A 230 -8.76 32.28 -2.68
C ASP A 230 -9.55 31.27 -1.84
N TRP A 231 -8.89 30.30 -1.20
CA TRP A 231 -9.54 29.26 -0.37
C TRP A 231 -10.48 29.85 0.70
N ALA A 232 -10.08 30.96 1.34
CA ALA A 232 -10.88 31.63 2.38
C ALA A 232 -12.14 32.26 1.77
N GLU A 233 -11.98 32.95 0.63
CA GLU A 233 -13.09 33.55 -0.10
C GLU A 233 -14.11 32.49 -0.55
N LYS A 234 -13.65 31.30 -0.97
CA LYS A 234 -14.54 30.17 -1.26
C LYS A 234 -15.35 29.75 -0.06
N CYS A 235 -14.71 29.60 1.10
CA CYS A 235 -15.40 29.22 2.33
C CYS A 235 -16.40 30.29 2.77
N ASP A 236 -16.06 31.57 2.64
CA ASP A 236 -16.94 32.70 2.95
C ASP A 236 -18.15 32.74 2.03
N TRP A 237 -17.92 32.59 0.73
CA TRP A 237 -18.97 32.57 -0.28
C TRP A 237 -19.94 31.39 -0.10
N LEU A 238 -19.41 30.17 0.11
CA LEU A 238 -20.22 28.97 0.37
C LEU A 238 -21.07 29.15 1.63
N TRP A 239 -20.48 29.67 2.70
CA TRP A 239 -21.17 29.87 3.97
C TRP A 239 -22.29 30.92 3.88
N ALA A 240 -22.02 32.06 3.23
CA ALA A 240 -23.02 33.10 3.00
C ALA A 240 -24.26 32.57 2.26
N ARG A 241 -24.07 31.58 1.38
CA ARG A 241 -25.14 30.99 0.57
C ARG A 241 -26.00 29.96 1.33
N TRP A 242 -25.49 29.39 2.42
CA TRP A 242 -26.22 28.36 3.19
C TRP A 242 -26.97 28.88 4.41
N GLY A 243 -26.65 30.09 4.91
CA GLY A 243 -27.36 30.71 6.02
C GLY A 243 -27.43 29.84 7.28
N THR A 244 -28.59 29.78 7.94
CA THR A 244 -28.80 29.03 9.21
C THR A 244 -28.74 27.50 9.06
N ALA A 245 -28.82 26.95 7.85
CA ALA A 245 -28.68 25.51 7.60
C ALA A 245 -27.28 24.98 7.99
N ALA A 246 -26.30 25.88 8.13
CA ALA A 246 -24.94 25.58 8.54
C ALA A 246 -24.79 25.34 10.07
N ALA A 247 -25.80 25.72 10.88
CA ALA A 247 -25.80 25.46 12.32
C ALA A 247 -25.91 23.96 12.67
N ALA A 248 -26.33 23.12 11.72
CA ALA A 248 -26.51 21.68 11.90
C ALA A 248 -25.23 20.84 11.70
N PHE A 249 -24.08 21.46 11.45
CA PHE A 249 -22.82 20.76 11.13
C PHE A 249 -22.19 19.96 12.29
N GLY A 250 -22.78 19.97 13.50
CA GLY A 250 -22.13 19.46 14.71
C GLY A 250 -22.44 18.03 15.17
N THR A 251 -23.42 17.30 14.59
CA THR A 251 -24.04 16.18 15.35
C THR A 251 -23.93 14.76 14.76
N ASN A 252 -23.64 14.55 13.47
CA ASN A 252 -23.55 13.18 12.95
C ASN A 252 -22.67 13.04 11.69
N THR A 253 -21.36 12.93 11.87
CA THR A 253 -20.39 12.84 10.76
C THR A 253 -19.72 11.47 10.72
N ARG A 254 -20.50 10.40 10.47
CA ARG A 254 -19.96 9.04 10.27
C ARG A 254 -19.36 8.79 8.88
N ARG A 255 -19.51 9.74 7.93
CA ARG A 255 -19.12 9.57 6.51
C ARG A 255 -18.31 10.73 5.91
N LEU A 256 -17.67 11.57 6.72
CA LEU A 256 -16.76 12.59 6.15
C LEU A 256 -15.41 11.94 5.82
N TYR A 257 -14.93 12.19 4.61
CA TYR A 257 -13.70 11.58 4.13
C TYR A 257 -12.47 12.27 4.75
N GLY A 258 -11.66 11.52 5.49
CA GLY A 258 -10.46 12.03 6.19
C GLY A 258 -9.43 12.75 5.30
N TRP A 259 -9.51 12.62 3.97
CA TRP A 259 -8.59 13.29 3.04
C TRP A 259 -8.66 14.82 3.09
N ALA A 260 -9.81 15.42 3.42
CA ALA A 260 -9.95 16.88 3.41
C ALA A 260 -9.27 17.53 4.62
N VAL A 261 -9.43 16.96 5.82
CA VAL A 261 -8.67 17.37 7.01
C VAL A 261 -7.18 17.15 6.77
N ALA A 262 -6.81 16.04 6.11
CA ALA A 262 -5.44 15.79 5.75
C ALA A 262 -4.89 16.87 4.80
N GLY A 263 -5.67 17.27 3.80
CA GLY A 263 -5.33 18.37 2.89
C GLY A 263 -5.13 19.70 3.63
N VAL A 264 -6.00 20.06 4.59
CA VAL A 264 -5.82 21.27 5.42
C VAL A 264 -4.50 21.22 6.20
N MET A 265 -4.18 20.07 6.80
CA MET A 265 -3.01 19.88 7.66
C MET A 265 -1.68 19.82 6.92
N GLN A 266 -1.69 19.74 5.59
CA GLN A 266 -0.49 19.76 4.75
C GLN A 266 -0.04 21.18 4.39
N HIS A 267 -0.89 22.19 4.58
CA HIS A 267 -0.55 23.58 4.26
C HIS A 267 0.26 24.24 5.37
N THR A 268 0.85 25.41 5.08
CA THR A 268 1.66 26.18 6.05
C THR A 268 0.80 27.12 6.90
N ASP A 269 -0.37 27.50 6.42
CA ASP A 269 -1.40 28.35 7.06
C ASP A 269 -2.48 27.50 7.78
N ILE A 270 -2.06 26.36 8.37
CA ILE A 270 -2.93 25.46 9.14
C ILE A 270 -3.78 26.20 10.18
N PRO A 271 -3.21 27.12 11.01
CA PRO A 271 -3.98 27.78 12.06
C PRO A 271 -5.18 28.55 11.51
N GLN A 272 -4.99 29.30 10.42
CA GLN A 272 -6.02 30.13 9.80
C GLN A 272 -7.15 29.27 9.22
N ARG A 273 -6.79 28.17 8.53
CA ARG A 273 -7.78 27.25 7.94
C ARG A 273 -8.63 26.56 8.98
N LEU A 274 -8.01 26.07 10.06
CA LEU A 274 -8.73 25.42 11.15
C LEU A 274 -9.57 26.41 11.96
N GLN A 275 -9.08 27.62 12.20
CA GLN A 275 -9.85 28.68 12.84
C GLN A 275 -11.09 29.05 12.03
N LEU A 276 -10.96 29.18 10.72
CA LEU A 276 -12.11 29.39 9.84
C LEU A 276 -13.10 28.23 9.99
N LEU A 277 -12.68 26.99 9.78
CA LEU A 277 -13.58 25.82 9.86
C LEU A 277 -14.28 25.70 11.21
N ALA A 278 -13.55 25.95 12.29
CA ALA A 278 -14.11 25.91 13.62
C ALA A 278 -15.14 27.03 13.83
N SER A 279 -14.86 28.26 13.36
CA SER A 279 -15.83 29.38 13.39
C SER A 279 -17.13 29.07 12.63
N ARG A 280 -17.08 28.07 11.73
CA ARG A 280 -18.17 27.54 10.92
C ARG A 280 -18.85 26.31 11.55
N GLY A 281 -18.70 26.11 12.86
CA GLY A 281 -19.41 25.07 13.61
C GLY A 281 -18.84 23.65 13.46
N LEU A 282 -17.65 23.51 12.88
CA LEU A 282 -16.96 22.21 12.73
C LEU A 282 -16.01 21.89 13.89
N GLY A 283 -16.10 22.60 15.03
CA GLY A 283 -15.21 22.40 16.18
C GLY A 283 -15.17 20.95 16.69
N SER A 284 -16.32 20.32 16.93
CA SER A 284 -16.39 18.92 17.41
C SER A 284 -15.81 17.91 16.40
N PHE A 285 -15.98 18.18 15.10
CA PHE A 285 -15.38 17.38 14.04
C PHE A 285 -13.85 17.51 14.04
N LEU A 286 -13.33 18.73 14.19
CA LEU A 286 -11.90 18.98 14.29
C LEU A 286 -11.31 18.34 15.55
N GLU A 287 -11.99 18.41 16.71
CA GLU A 287 -11.56 17.77 17.96
C GLU A 287 -11.31 16.26 17.77
N ARG A 288 -12.18 15.58 17.02
CA ARG A 288 -12.10 14.13 16.80
C ARG A 288 -11.03 13.74 15.78
N HIS A 289 -10.86 14.53 14.72
CA HIS A 289 -10.06 14.09 13.55
C HIS A 289 -8.71 14.79 13.42
N ALA A 290 -8.57 16.04 13.86
CA ALA A 290 -7.34 16.81 13.68
C ALA A 290 -6.11 16.14 14.35
N PRO A 291 -6.17 15.64 15.60
CA PRO A 291 -5.02 15.00 16.24
C PRO A 291 -4.57 13.73 15.51
N CYS A 292 -5.51 12.85 15.15
CA CYS A 292 -5.21 11.63 14.42
C CYS A 292 -4.54 11.94 13.07
N VAL A 293 -5.13 12.85 12.29
CA VAL A 293 -4.61 13.23 10.97
C VAL A 293 -3.24 13.91 11.07
N ALA A 294 -3.01 14.76 12.08
CA ALA A 294 -1.70 15.37 12.33
C ALA A 294 -0.62 14.31 12.58
N GLY A 295 -0.95 13.26 13.35
CA GLY A 295 -0.10 12.09 13.54
C GLY A 295 0.14 11.30 12.25
N GLN A 296 -0.91 11.04 11.45
CA GLN A 296 -0.83 10.29 10.19
C GLN A 296 0.01 10.97 9.11
N ILE A 297 -0.01 12.30 9.04
CA ILE A 297 0.79 13.07 8.06
C ILE A 297 2.24 13.22 8.52
N GLY A 298 2.49 13.22 9.84
CA GLY A 298 3.82 13.43 10.39
C GLY A 298 4.25 14.90 10.43
N SER A 299 3.31 15.85 10.28
CA SER A 299 3.61 17.28 10.34
C SER A 299 3.78 17.74 11.79
N THR A 300 5.02 18.06 12.18
CA THR A 300 5.33 18.58 13.52
C THR A 300 4.64 19.93 13.78
N ALA A 301 4.42 20.74 12.74
CA ALA A 301 3.66 21.98 12.83
C ALA A 301 2.17 21.73 13.13
N ALA A 302 1.55 20.77 12.45
CA ALA A 302 0.16 20.37 12.70
C ALA A 302 -0.03 19.82 14.12
N VAL A 303 0.93 19.00 14.59
CA VAL A 303 0.96 18.47 15.96
C VAL A 303 1.16 19.59 16.98
N GLY A 304 2.06 20.55 16.70
CA GLY A 304 2.23 21.77 17.48
C GLY A 304 0.91 22.50 17.69
N PHE A 305 0.22 22.81 16.59
CA PHE A 305 -1.09 23.47 16.62
C PHE A 305 -2.14 22.67 17.42
N CYS A 306 -2.25 21.36 17.19
CA CYS A 306 -3.24 20.51 17.86
C CYS A 306 -3.04 20.50 19.38
N LEU A 307 -1.81 20.58 19.87
CA LEU A 307 -1.50 20.55 21.30
C LEU A 307 -1.56 21.94 21.94
N ASP A 308 -1.18 22.99 21.22
CA ASP A 308 -0.98 24.32 21.80
C ASP A 308 -2.19 25.26 21.61
N GLN A 309 -2.88 25.16 20.47
CA GLN A 309 -3.88 26.15 20.05
C GLN A 309 -5.30 25.58 19.92
N LEU A 310 -5.44 24.35 19.41
CA LEU A 310 -6.74 23.73 19.16
C LEU A 310 -7.63 23.63 20.42
N PRO A 311 -7.14 23.21 21.61
CA PRO A 311 -7.99 23.10 22.79
C PRO A 311 -8.53 24.45 23.30
N ALA A 312 -7.77 25.53 23.12
CA ALA A 312 -8.22 26.87 23.50
C ALA A 312 -9.28 27.39 22.52
N LEU A 313 -9.08 27.14 21.23
CA LEU A 313 -9.98 27.53 20.15
C LEU A 313 -11.33 26.82 20.24
N LEU A 314 -11.35 25.52 20.53
CA LEU A 314 -12.58 24.76 20.74
C LEU A 314 -13.38 25.26 21.96
N ARG A 315 -12.69 25.66 23.03
CA ARG A 315 -13.34 26.24 24.21
C ARG A 315 -13.95 27.62 23.94
N GLN A 316 -13.28 28.49 23.20
CA GLN A 316 -13.84 29.79 22.81
C GLN A 316 -15.17 29.63 22.06
N GLN A 317 -15.33 28.54 21.32
CA GLN A 317 -16.58 28.22 20.61
C GLN A 317 -17.64 27.63 21.51
N ALA A 318 -17.27 26.73 22.42
CA ALA A 318 -18.21 26.19 23.41
C ALA A 318 -18.76 27.29 24.36
N ALA A 319 -17.96 28.34 24.61
CA ALA A 319 -18.35 29.48 25.44
C ALA A 319 -19.12 30.58 24.67
N ALA A 320 -19.16 30.54 23.34
CA ALA A 320 -19.93 31.49 22.56
C ALA A 320 -21.43 31.24 22.76
N PRO A 321 -22.24 32.26 23.12
CA PRO A 321 -23.66 32.05 23.33
C PRO A 321 -24.29 31.57 22.02
N VAL A 322 -24.96 30.42 22.08
CA VAL A 322 -25.83 29.96 20.99
C VAL A 322 -26.91 31.02 20.85
N VAL A 323 -26.76 31.92 19.87
CA VAL A 323 -27.79 32.88 19.52
C VAL A 323 -28.93 32.08 18.96
N ALA A 324 -29.93 31.80 19.80
CA ALA A 324 -31.16 31.15 19.40
C ALA A 324 -31.78 31.99 18.28
N ALA A 325 -31.81 31.43 17.07
CA ALA A 325 -32.58 31.96 15.96
C ALA A 325 -34.07 31.75 16.28
N GLY A 326 -34.65 32.70 17.01
CA GLY A 326 -36.06 32.72 17.36
C GLY A 326 -36.35 33.90 18.26
N GLY A 327 -36.96 34.95 17.69
CA GLY A 327 -37.35 36.15 18.42
C GLY A 327 -38.23 35.81 19.64
N GLY A 328 -37.68 36.02 20.82
CA GLY A 328 -38.34 35.89 22.11
C GLY A 328 -37.45 36.54 23.17
N ARG A 329 -38.04 37.41 24.00
CA ARG A 329 -37.41 38.42 24.87
C ARG A 329 -36.19 37.93 25.68
N PRO A 330 -35.22 38.83 25.98
CA PRO A 330 -34.10 38.50 26.85
C PRO A 330 -34.64 38.32 28.28
N VAL A 331 -34.57 37.09 28.80
CA VAL A 331 -34.69 36.88 30.24
C VAL A 331 -33.32 37.17 30.83
N ALA A 332 -33.23 38.24 31.61
CA ALA A 332 -32.04 38.62 32.34
C ALA A 332 -31.55 37.44 33.19
N ALA A 333 -30.35 36.95 32.91
CA ALA A 333 -29.65 35.98 33.75
C ALA A 333 -29.15 36.69 35.02
N ALA A 334 -30.05 36.87 35.98
CA ALA A 334 -29.70 37.19 37.36
C ALA A 334 -29.54 35.87 38.13
N ALA A 335 -28.34 35.30 38.07
CA ALA A 335 -27.85 34.36 39.06
C ALA A 335 -26.31 34.48 39.12
N ALA A 336 -25.85 35.47 39.87
CA ALA A 336 -24.52 35.46 40.47
C ALA A 336 -24.48 34.32 41.51
N GLY A 337 -24.35 33.08 41.02
CA GLY A 337 -23.99 31.90 41.78
C GLY A 337 -22.56 31.53 41.40
N GLN A 338 -21.72 31.30 42.41
CA GLN A 338 -20.26 31.15 42.31
C GLN A 338 -19.74 30.46 41.04
N LEU A 339 -18.77 31.12 40.37
CA LEU A 339 -17.89 30.49 39.38
C LEU A 339 -17.28 29.22 40.00
N PRO A 340 -17.51 28.01 39.44
CA PRO A 340 -16.67 26.88 39.78
C PRO A 340 -15.24 27.26 39.38
N GLY A 341 -14.30 27.11 40.34
CA GLY A 341 -13.00 27.77 40.31
C GLY A 341 -12.15 27.55 39.06
N GLU A 342 -11.08 28.32 38.92
CA GLU A 342 -10.14 28.21 37.78
C GLU A 342 -9.39 26.86 37.71
N ALA A 343 -9.36 26.09 38.80
CA ALA A 343 -8.68 24.78 38.91
C ALA A 343 -9.28 23.66 38.00
N PRO A 344 -10.61 23.43 37.92
CA PRO A 344 -11.19 22.47 36.98
C PRO A 344 -10.94 22.79 35.50
N VAL A 345 -10.78 24.07 35.14
CA VAL A 345 -10.55 24.48 33.73
C VAL A 345 -9.15 24.09 33.25
N ALA A 346 -8.13 24.32 34.08
CA ALA A 346 -6.77 23.89 33.79
C ALA A 346 -6.67 22.36 33.71
N GLN A 347 -7.38 21.65 34.59
CA GLN A 347 -7.43 20.19 34.61
C GLN A 347 -8.10 19.61 33.36
N GLN A 348 -9.22 20.18 32.91
CA GLN A 348 -9.92 19.75 31.71
C GLN A 348 -9.09 19.98 30.44
N LEU A 349 -8.41 21.13 30.34
CA LEU A 349 -7.49 21.42 29.25
C LEU A 349 -6.33 20.41 29.22
N GLN A 350 -5.79 20.08 30.39
CA GLN A 350 -4.73 19.09 30.51
C GLN A 350 -5.20 17.70 30.08
N GLN A 351 -6.40 17.29 30.47
CA GLN A 351 -6.99 16.01 30.07
C GLN A 351 -7.22 15.93 28.56
N GLN A 352 -7.78 16.97 27.94
CA GLN A 352 -7.96 17.04 26.47
C GLN A 352 -6.61 16.98 25.75
N THR A 353 -5.62 17.74 26.24
CA THR A 353 -4.27 17.74 25.66
C THR A 353 -3.63 16.36 25.76
N ASN A 354 -3.82 15.65 26.87
CA ASN A 354 -3.32 14.29 27.03
C ASN A 354 -4.01 13.31 26.07
N ALA A 355 -5.33 13.42 25.88
CA ALA A 355 -6.06 12.61 24.89
C ALA A 355 -5.60 12.87 23.46
N PHE A 356 -5.26 14.12 23.12
CA PHE A 356 -4.67 14.47 21.83
C PHE A 356 -3.28 13.87 21.66
N LYS A 357 -2.41 13.97 22.69
CA LYS A 357 -1.08 13.34 22.64
C LYS A 357 -1.18 11.84 22.36
N GLU A 358 -2.09 11.14 23.03
CA GLU A 358 -2.34 9.71 22.83
C GLU A 358 -2.76 9.41 21.39
N THR A 359 -3.75 10.14 20.87
CA THR A 359 -4.26 9.95 19.51
C THR A 359 -3.17 10.22 18.46
N ILE A 360 -2.35 11.25 18.66
CA ILE A 360 -1.23 11.60 17.78
C ILE A 360 -0.15 10.51 17.85
N ALA A 361 0.15 10.00 19.05
CA ALA A 361 1.17 8.98 19.26
C ALA A 361 0.86 7.68 18.51
N ILE A 362 -0.37 7.18 18.64
CA ILE A 362 -0.84 5.97 17.93
C ILE A 362 -0.70 6.15 16.41
N ALA A 363 -1.24 7.25 15.89
CA ALA A 363 -1.21 7.53 14.45
C ALA A 363 0.22 7.70 13.91
N ALA A 364 1.09 8.43 14.63
CA ALA A 364 2.48 8.62 14.25
C ALA A 364 3.29 7.32 14.33
N ALA A 365 3.03 6.48 15.33
CA ALA A 365 3.68 5.18 15.50
C ALA A 365 3.37 4.26 14.31
N GLN A 366 2.09 4.09 13.97
CA GLN A 366 1.62 3.32 12.82
C GLN A 366 2.25 3.75 11.49
N HIS A 367 2.43 5.06 11.30
CA HIS A 367 2.87 5.65 10.02
C HIS A 367 4.38 5.96 9.98
N GLY A 368 5.16 5.57 10.99
CA GLY A 368 6.63 5.72 10.94
C GLY A 368 7.17 7.13 11.20
N HIS A 369 6.36 8.04 11.76
CA HIS A 369 6.69 9.47 11.84
C HIS A 369 7.54 9.80 13.08
N VAL A 370 8.79 9.36 13.07
CA VAL A 370 9.78 9.59 14.14
C VAL A 370 9.89 11.07 14.59
N PRO A 371 9.88 12.09 13.71
CA PRO A 371 9.93 13.49 14.15
C PRO A 371 8.77 13.90 15.07
N VAL A 372 7.57 13.35 14.84
CA VAL A 372 6.40 13.59 15.71
C VAL A 372 6.57 12.86 17.04
N LEU A 373 7.06 11.62 17.03
CA LEU A 373 7.33 10.88 18.27
C LEU A 373 8.36 11.60 19.16
N ARG A 374 9.43 12.12 18.56
CA ARG A 374 10.44 12.96 19.25
C ARG A 374 9.82 14.24 19.83
N LEU A 375 8.94 14.90 19.09
CA LEU A 375 8.23 16.10 19.57
C LEU A 375 7.33 15.78 20.78
N LEU A 376 6.58 14.67 20.73
CA LEU A 376 5.77 14.22 21.85
C LEU A 376 6.63 13.90 23.08
N ARG A 377 7.76 13.23 22.88
CA ARG A 377 8.70 12.93 23.97
C ARG A 377 9.29 14.19 24.60
N GLY A 378 9.68 15.16 23.78
CA GLY A 378 10.13 16.48 24.24
C GLY A 378 9.06 17.23 25.05
N ARG A 379 7.78 16.87 24.88
CA ARG A 379 6.63 17.36 25.65
C ARG A 379 6.20 16.45 26.79
N GLY A 380 7.11 15.57 27.25
CA GLY A 380 6.94 14.71 28.41
C GLY A 380 5.97 13.53 28.20
N PHE A 381 5.63 13.19 26.95
CA PHE A 381 4.82 11.99 26.68
C PHE A 381 5.65 10.72 26.91
N VAL A 382 5.03 9.70 27.49
CA VAL A 382 5.64 8.40 27.80
C VAL A 382 4.97 7.34 26.95
N PHE A 383 5.75 6.57 26.19
CA PHE A 383 5.25 5.53 25.32
C PHE A 383 5.09 4.20 26.07
N HIS A 384 3.99 3.50 25.78
CA HIS A 384 3.57 2.27 26.47
C HIS A 384 3.54 1.08 25.48
N ALA A 385 3.29 -0.13 25.98
CA ALA A 385 3.36 -1.37 25.20
C ALA A 385 2.50 -1.32 23.92
N HIS A 386 1.26 -0.83 24.04
CA HIS A 386 0.34 -0.72 22.91
C HIS A 386 0.84 0.19 21.80
N HIS A 387 1.67 1.20 22.09
CA HIS A 387 2.26 2.05 21.06
C HIS A 387 3.30 1.30 20.20
N LEU A 388 3.98 0.31 20.79
CA LEU A 388 4.87 -0.59 20.05
C LEU A 388 4.06 -1.54 19.18
N GLU A 389 2.97 -2.09 19.72
CA GLU A 389 2.06 -2.97 18.98
C GLU A 389 1.38 -2.23 17.82
N ASP A 390 0.89 -1.01 18.05
CA ASP A 390 0.31 -0.16 17.02
C ASP A 390 1.31 0.16 15.91
N ALA A 391 2.60 0.31 16.22
CA ALA A 391 3.64 0.50 15.20
C ALA A 391 3.80 -0.72 14.27
N ILE A 392 3.34 -1.92 14.65
CA ILE A 392 3.42 -3.13 13.80
C ILE A 392 2.04 -3.74 13.50
N GLN A 393 0.95 -3.04 13.82
CA GLN A 393 -0.38 -3.50 13.45
C GLN A 393 -0.47 -3.53 11.92
N HIS A 394 -0.52 -4.75 11.39
CA HIS A 394 -0.68 -5.00 9.97
C HIS A 394 -2.10 -4.60 9.57
N SER A 395 -2.23 -3.54 8.77
CA SER A 395 -3.40 -3.40 7.92
C SER A 395 -3.24 -4.39 6.75
N GLU A 396 -3.57 -5.67 6.97
CA GLU A 396 -3.71 -6.65 5.88
C GLU A 396 -4.76 -6.20 4.83
N SER A 397 -5.55 -5.18 5.15
CA SER A 397 -6.63 -4.65 4.32
C SER A 397 -6.19 -4.01 2.99
N LEU A 398 -4.88 -3.82 2.72
CA LEU A 398 -4.40 -3.19 1.47
C LEU A 398 -3.29 -3.97 0.74
N GLY A 399 -3.08 -5.26 1.03
CA GLY A 399 -2.32 -6.16 0.15
C GLY A 399 -0.79 -5.98 0.13
N ALA A 400 -0.22 -4.97 0.79
CA ALA A 400 1.22 -4.84 1.01
C ALA A 400 1.52 -4.60 2.50
N PRO A 401 2.51 -5.30 3.11
CA PRO A 401 2.91 -5.04 4.49
C PRO A 401 3.47 -3.61 4.62
N ASP A 402 2.78 -2.76 5.39
CA ASP A 402 3.26 -1.42 5.67
C ASP A 402 4.48 -1.50 6.60
N THR A 403 5.63 -1.05 6.09
CA THR A 403 6.90 -1.04 6.84
C THR A 403 7.17 0.29 7.51
N ARG A 404 6.30 1.27 7.35
CA ARG A 404 6.53 2.62 7.88
C ARG A 404 6.72 2.58 9.40
N GLY A 405 5.90 1.81 10.10
CA GLY A 405 5.99 1.68 11.56
C GLY A 405 7.28 1.03 12.10
N LEU A 406 8.08 0.33 11.28
CA LEU A 406 9.40 -0.16 11.69
C LEU A 406 10.35 0.98 12.10
N ALA A 407 10.23 2.15 11.47
CA ALA A 407 11.02 3.32 11.84
C ALA A 407 10.65 3.81 13.26
N SER A 408 9.36 3.76 13.61
CA SER A 408 8.87 4.10 14.95
C SER A 408 9.42 3.14 16.00
N LEU A 409 9.36 1.82 15.75
CA LEU A 409 9.94 0.82 16.66
C LEU A 409 11.44 1.04 16.88
N ARG A 410 12.17 1.28 15.79
CA ARG A 410 13.62 1.52 15.83
C ARG A 410 13.93 2.73 16.70
N TYR A 411 13.21 3.84 16.51
CA TYR A 411 13.36 5.02 17.35
C TYR A 411 13.07 4.70 18.84
N LEU A 412 11.92 4.08 19.13
CA LEU A 412 11.47 3.81 20.49
C LEU A 412 12.36 2.82 21.25
N LEU A 413 12.93 1.82 20.57
CA LEU A 413 13.70 0.74 21.21
C LEU A 413 15.22 0.96 21.17
N LEU A 414 15.75 1.57 20.10
CA LEU A 414 17.20 1.67 19.88
C LEU A 414 17.75 3.09 20.06
N GLU A 415 16.98 4.13 19.74
CA GLU A 415 17.48 5.52 19.79
C GLU A 415 17.09 6.23 21.09
N ASP A 416 15.87 6.03 21.58
CA ASP A 416 15.34 6.71 22.77
C ASP A 416 14.52 5.79 23.69
N PRO A 417 15.13 4.72 24.25
CA PRO A 417 14.43 3.80 25.15
C PRO A 417 14.01 4.46 26.47
N ALA A 418 14.59 5.61 26.83
CA ALA A 418 14.21 6.39 28.01
C ALA A 418 12.85 7.09 27.87
N GLY A 419 12.27 7.11 26.65
CA GLY A 419 10.90 7.55 26.39
C GLY A 419 9.83 6.50 26.69
N LEU A 420 10.21 5.25 26.96
CA LEU A 420 9.28 4.16 27.27
C LEU A 420 8.90 4.14 28.75
N ALA A 421 7.71 3.58 29.03
CA ALA A 421 7.24 3.33 30.38
C ALA A 421 8.23 2.41 31.15
N PRO A 422 8.39 2.60 32.48
CA PRO A 422 9.36 1.83 33.27
C PRO A 422 9.18 0.30 33.22
N GLY A 423 7.95 -0.19 33.03
CA GLY A 423 7.66 -1.63 32.90
C GLY A 423 8.19 -2.24 31.60
N LEU A 424 8.54 -1.41 30.61
CA LEU A 424 9.20 -1.80 29.37
C LEU A 424 10.73 -1.66 29.45
N ALA A 425 11.33 -1.56 30.64
CA ALA A 425 12.79 -1.59 30.78
C ALA A 425 13.36 -3.02 30.60
N PRO A 426 14.63 -3.18 30.19
CA PRO A 426 15.25 -4.51 30.10
C PRO A 426 15.21 -5.22 31.46
N GLY A 427 14.70 -6.45 31.49
CA GLY A 427 14.54 -7.23 32.74
C GLY A 427 13.33 -6.86 33.60
N GLY A 428 12.45 -5.95 33.14
CA GLY A 428 11.13 -5.69 33.75
C GLY A 428 10.13 -6.82 33.49
N GLY A 429 9.10 -6.94 34.33
CA GLY A 429 8.00 -7.91 34.14
C GLY A 429 7.22 -7.66 32.83
N ALA A 430 6.50 -8.67 32.35
CA ALA A 430 5.85 -8.68 31.03
C ALA A 430 4.66 -7.70 30.93
N GLU A 431 4.94 -6.44 30.58
CA GLU A 431 3.92 -5.47 30.15
C GLU A 431 3.59 -5.60 28.64
N ALA A 432 4.44 -6.26 27.85
CA ALA A 432 4.29 -6.44 26.40
C ALA A 432 4.61 -7.87 25.94
N ASP A 433 3.94 -8.33 24.87
CA ASP A 433 4.29 -9.58 24.18
C ASP A 433 5.44 -9.36 23.18
N TRP A 434 6.67 -9.43 23.68
CA TRP A 434 7.88 -9.26 22.88
C TRP A 434 8.03 -10.31 21.78
N SER A 435 7.47 -11.51 21.95
CA SER A 435 7.54 -12.58 20.93
C SER A 435 6.61 -12.28 19.75
N SER A 436 5.41 -11.76 20.02
CA SER A 436 4.52 -11.24 18.97
C SER A 436 5.16 -10.07 18.25
N LEU A 437 5.70 -9.10 18.99
CA LEU A 437 6.38 -7.93 18.42
C LEU A 437 7.57 -8.34 17.52
N PHE A 438 8.39 -9.30 17.95
CA PHE A 438 9.47 -9.86 17.14
C PHE A 438 8.95 -10.51 15.86
N ARG A 439 7.90 -11.33 15.96
CA ARG A 439 7.31 -12.02 14.81
C ARG A 439 6.84 -11.01 13.76
N GLU A 440 6.08 -10.01 14.17
CA GLU A 440 5.54 -9.01 13.25
C GLU A 440 6.65 -8.13 12.65
N ALA A 441 7.64 -7.73 13.46
CA ALA A 441 8.82 -7.00 12.97
C ALA A 441 9.62 -7.82 11.93
N ALA A 442 9.80 -9.12 12.18
CA ALA A 442 10.50 -10.02 11.27
C ALA A 442 9.75 -10.23 9.95
N ILE A 443 8.40 -10.37 9.99
CA ILE A 443 7.55 -10.45 8.79
C ILE A 443 7.65 -9.17 7.96
N ALA A 444 7.64 -8.01 8.62
CA ALA A 444 7.83 -6.72 7.98
C ALA A 444 9.26 -6.49 7.45
N GLY A 445 10.22 -7.37 7.78
CA GLY A 445 11.60 -7.29 7.31
C GLY A 445 12.45 -6.27 8.07
N ALA A 446 12.28 -6.20 9.40
CA ALA A 446 13.13 -5.43 10.30
C ALA A 446 14.62 -5.73 10.11
N ASP A 447 15.45 -4.72 10.38
CA ASP A 447 16.90 -4.87 10.32
C ASP A 447 17.42 -5.77 11.46
N LEU A 448 18.61 -6.32 11.25
CA LEU A 448 19.25 -7.21 12.20
C LEU A 448 19.46 -6.58 13.60
N PRO A 449 19.87 -5.30 13.74
CA PRO A 449 19.96 -4.64 15.03
C PRO A 449 18.65 -4.64 15.83
N LEU A 450 17.52 -4.36 15.17
CA LEU A 450 16.22 -4.37 15.83
C LEU A 450 15.81 -5.78 16.28
N LEU A 451 15.99 -6.79 15.42
CA LEU A 451 15.70 -8.19 15.77
C LEU A 451 16.58 -8.69 16.93
N ARG A 452 17.87 -8.35 16.93
CA ARG A 452 18.80 -8.65 18.04
C ARG A 452 18.36 -8.02 19.33
N HIS A 453 17.99 -6.73 19.31
CA HIS A 453 17.52 -6.06 20.50
C HIS A 453 16.27 -6.72 21.09
N LEU A 454 15.29 -7.07 20.25
CA LEU A 454 14.08 -7.76 20.69
C LEU A 454 14.39 -9.13 21.31
N HIS A 455 15.30 -9.91 20.71
CA HIS A 455 15.67 -11.21 21.26
C HIS A 455 16.54 -11.09 22.53
N GLU A 456 17.67 -10.40 22.43
CA GLU A 456 18.74 -10.41 23.44
C GLU A 456 18.42 -9.51 24.64
N GLN A 457 17.77 -8.36 24.42
CA GLN A 457 17.46 -7.39 25.49
C GLN A 457 16.04 -7.53 26.04
N ARG A 458 15.11 -8.07 25.24
CA ARG A 458 13.69 -8.21 25.61
C ARG A 458 13.21 -9.65 25.80
N GLY A 459 14.06 -10.64 25.52
CA GLY A 459 13.73 -12.05 25.70
C GLY A 459 12.70 -12.59 24.70
N ALA A 460 12.52 -11.94 23.55
CA ALA A 460 11.61 -12.43 22.51
C ALA A 460 12.07 -13.78 21.96
N SER A 461 11.13 -14.70 21.71
CA SER A 461 11.45 -15.96 21.05
C SER A 461 11.67 -15.78 19.54
N ILE A 462 12.70 -16.45 19.00
CA ILE A 462 13.00 -16.38 17.57
C ILE A 462 12.00 -17.26 16.80
N ASN A 463 11.20 -16.62 15.94
CA ASN A 463 10.35 -17.33 14.98
C ASN A 463 11.04 -17.39 13.61
N LEU A 464 11.66 -18.52 13.29
CA LEU A 464 12.43 -18.69 12.04
C LEU A 464 11.57 -18.53 10.77
N VAL A 465 10.30 -18.94 10.81
CA VAL A 465 9.36 -18.75 9.68
C VAL A 465 9.11 -17.26 9.43
N ALA A 466 8.94 -16.47 10.50
CA ALA A 466 8.75 -15.02 10.39
C ALA A 466 9.99 -14.34 9.79
N VAL A 467 11.19 -14.70 10.25
CA VAL A 467 12.45 -14.19 9.70
C VAL A 467 12.60 -14.56 8.22
N ALA A 468 12.22 -15.78 7.83
CA ALA A 468 12.26 -16.20 6.44
C ALA A 468 11.27 -15.45 5.54
N ARG A 469 10.11 -15.02 6.04
CA ARG A 469 9.11 -14.27 5.25
C ARG A 469 9.58 -12.86 4.85
N GLY A 470 10.15 -12.11 5.78
CA GLY A 470 10.51 -10.71 5.55
C GLY A 470 12.00 -10.43 5.45
N GLY A 471 12.83 -11.23 6.12
CA GLY A 471 14.23 -10.93 6.40
C GLY A 471 15.21 -11.20 5.27
N SER A 472 16.48 -10.92 5.58
CA SER A 472 17.65 -11.15 4.74
C SER A 472 18.30 -12.51 5.04
N GLU A 473 19.22 -12.96 4.18
CA GLU A 473 20.01 -14.18 4.45
C GLU A 473 20.90 -14.00 5.69
N GLU A 474 21.37 -12.79 5.93
CA GLU A 474 22.13 -12.44 7.14
C GLU A 474 21.28 -12.57 8.40
N ALA A 475 20.03 -12.09 8.36
CA ALA A 475 19.09 -12.24 9.48
C ALA A 475 18.77 -13.71 9.75
N LEU A 476 18.61 -14.54 8.71
CA LEU A 476 18.44 -15.99 8.85
C LEU A 476 19.66 -16.66 9.47
N SER A 477 20.86 -16.31 8.99
CA SER A 477 22.11 -16.84 9.51
C SER A 477 22.28 -16.53 11.00
N TRP A 478 21.99 -15.29 11.40
CA TRP A 478 21.98 -14.91 12.82
C TRP A 478 20.92 -15.67 13.62
N ALA A 479 19.69 -15.78 13.10
CA ALA A 479 18.59 -16.43 13.80
C ALA A 479 18.91 -17.91 14.10
N VAL A 480 19.51 -18.62 13.14
CA VAL A 480 19.96 -20.01 13.32
C VAL A 480 21.08 -20.09 14.37
N ALA A 481 22.10 -19.24 14.26
CA ALA A 481 23.21 -19.24 15.22
C ALA A 481 22.74 -18.90 16.65
N ALA A 482 21.80 -17.97 16.80
CA ALA A 482 21.22 -17.61 18.09
C ALA A 482 20.39 -18.77 18.70
N LEU A 483 19.61 -19.48 17.87
CA LEU A 483 18.88 -20.68 18.30
C LEU A 483 19.83 -21.81 18.73
N GLU A 484 20.90 -22.05 17.98
CA GLU A 484 21.93 -23.03 18.31
C GLU A 484 22.65 -22.69 19.62
N ALA A 485 23.02 -21.42 19.81
CA ALA A 485 23.64 -20.94 21.05
C ALA A 485 22.71 -21.11 22.27
N ALA A 486 21.40 -21.02 22.07
CA ALA A 486 20.39 -21.31 23.10
C ALA A 486 20.11 -22.81 23.31
N GLY A 487 20.82 -23.70 22.62
CA GLY A 487 20.60 -25.16 22.68
C GLY A 487 19.33 -25.62 21.96
N GLN A 488 18.73 -24.76 21.13
CA GLN A 488 17.48 -24.99 20.41
C GLN A 488 17.72 -25.09 18.90
N ALA A 489 18.65 -25.97 18.48
CA ALA A 489 18.99 -26.15 17.07
C ALA A 489 17.71 -26.27 16.20
N PRO A 490 17.56 -25.42 15.17
CA PRO A 490 16.30 -25.31 14.44
C PRO A 490 15.99 -26.61 13.71
N LYS A 491 14.76 -27.11 13.88
CA LYS A 491 14.27 -28.24 13.09
C LYS A 491 13.95 -27.78 11.67
N PRO A 492 14.12 -28.64 10.66
CA PRO A 492 13.66 -28.34 9.31
C PRO A 492 12.19 -27.93 9.30
N LEU A 493 11.87 -26.89 8.54
CA LEU A 493 10.50 -26.41 8.38
C LEU A 493 9.62 -27.51 7.77
N SER A 494 8.34 -27.54 8.16
CA SER A 494 7.35 -28.34 7.43
C SER A 494 7.08 -27.73 6.05
N CYS A 495 6.55 -28.52 5.12
CA CYS A 495 6.13 -28.02 3.81
C CYS A 495 5.11 -26.88 3.91
N ILE A 496 4.23 -26.93 4.92
CA ILE A 496 3.23 -25.87 5.19
C ILE A 496 3.92 -24.56 5.58
N ASN A 497 4.90 -24.61 6.48
CA ASN A 497 5.62 -23.40 6.90
C ASN A 497 6.47 -22.82 5.77
N LEU A 498 7.08 -23.68 4.94
CA LEU A 498 7.81 -23.22 3.76
C LEU A 498 6.86 -22.62 2.70
N GLU A 499 5.65 -23.15 2.54
CA GLU A 499 4.63 -22.57 1.65
C GLU A 499 4.24 -21.14 2.09
N VAL A 500 4.20 -20.87 3.39
CA VAL A 500 4.00 -19.51 3.91
C VAL A 500 5.17 -18.59 3.53
N VAL A 501 6.40 -19.10 3.50
CA VAL A 501 7.57 -18.33 3.03
C VAL A 501 7.50 -18.08 1.53
N LEU A 502 7.17 -19.11 0.74
CA LEU A 502 7.06 -19.00 -0.72
C LEU A 502 5.94 -18.04 -1.14
N SER A 503 4.79 -18.10 -0.48
CA SER A 503 3.65 -17.19 -0.74
C SER A 503 3.90 -15.76 -0.28
N SER A 504 4.87 -15.53 0.63
CA SER A 504 5.34 -14.18 0.93
C SER A 504 6.26 -13.59 -0.16
N GLY A 505 6.69 -14.41 -1.12
CA GLY A 505 7.56 -13.99 -2.22
C GLY A 505 9.05 -13.93 -1.86
N ASN A 506 9.50 -14.35 -0.66
CA ASN A 506 10.94 -14.35 -0.31
C ASN A 506 11.66 -15.61 -0.81
N TRP A 507 11.88 -15.70 -2.12
CA TRP A 507 12.48 -16.87 -2.74
C TRP A 507 13.95 -17.10 -2.37
N ALA A 508 14.71 -16.02 -2.12
CA ALA A 508 16.08 -16.14 -1.62
C ALA A 508 16.15 -16.79 -0.24
N ALA A 509 15.24 -16.42 0.67
CA ALA A 509 15.13 -17.06 1.98
C ALA A 509 14.74 -18.54 1.85
N ALA A 510 13.79 -18.87 0.97
CA ALA A 510 13.42 -20.26 0.72
C ALA A 510 14.60 -21.08 0.16
N ASP A 511 15.36 -20.51 -0.78
CA ASP A 511 16.53 -21.18 -1.36
C ASP A 511 17.66 -21.33 -0.33
N TRP A 512 17.89 -20.31 0.49
CA TRP A 512 18.82 -20.36 1.62
C TRP A 512 18.45 -21.48 2.61
N LEU A 513 17.17 -21.61 2.98
CA LEU A 513 16.69 -22.65 3.89
C LEU A 513 16.91 -24.06 3.31
N VAL A 514 16.68 -24.25 2.00
CA VAL A 514 16.92 -25.54 1.32
C VAL A 514 18.42 -25.87 1.31
N ARG A 515 19.28 -24.90 0.98
CA ARG A 515 20.75 -25.08 0.95
C ARG A 515 21.33 -25.48 2.31
N HIS A 516 20.74 -24.98 3.40
CA HIS A 516 21.16 -25.27 4.78
C HIS A 516 20.42 -26.46 5.40
N VAL A 517 19.63 -27.22 4.63
CA VAL A 517 18.87 -28.39 5.11
C VAL A 517 17.88 -28.03 6.23
N LEU A 518 17.40 -26.79 6.23
CA LEU A 518 16.38 -26.27 7.15
C LEU A 518 14.99 -26.24 6.50
N ALA A 519 14.86 -26.78 5.29
CA ALA A 519 13.59 -26.95 4.58
C ALA A 519 13.61 -28.26 3.78
N PRO A 520 12.42 -28.81 3.42
CA PRO A 520 12.31 -29.98 2.57
C PRO A 520 12.94 -29.73 1.19
N PRO A 521 13.47 -30.77 0.51
CA PRO A 521 14.04 -30.62 -0.81
C PRO A 521 12.98 -30.21 -1.84
N LYS A 522 13.41 -29.51 -2.90
CA LYS A 522 12.52 -29.05 -4.01
C LYS A 522 11.69 -30.20 -4.61
N GLN A 523 12.23 -31.41 -4.68
CA GLN A 523 11.52 -32.61 -5.15
C GLN A 523 10.26 -32.92 -4.32
N GLU A 524 10.41 -32.96 -2.99
CA GLU A 524 9.31 -33.28 -2.09
C GLU A 524 8.21 -32.21 -2.17
N ILE A 525 8.61 -30.94 -2.29
CA ILE A 525 7.67 -29.83 -2.43
C ILE A 525 6.90 -29.93 -3.76
N LEU A 526 7.56 -30.29 -4.87
CA LEU A 526 6.89 -30.49 -6.15
C LEU A 526 5.85 -31.63 -6.05
N GLU A 527 6.23 -32.75 -5.44
CA GLU A 527 5.35 -33.91 -5.26
C GLU A 527 4.13 -33.57 -4.40
N GLN A 528 4.35 -32.89 -3.26
CA GLN A 528 3.25 -32.43 -2.42
C GLN A 528 2.36 -31.41 -3.14
N MET A 529 2.97 -30.49 -3.89
CA MET A 529 2.22 -29.48 -4.64
C MET A 529 1.37 -30.12 -5.73
N LEU A 530 1.86 -31.10 -6.50
CA LEU A 530 1.14 -31.66 -7.66
C LEU A 530 0.25 -32.87 -7.35
N LEU A 531 0.69 -33.78 -6.46
CA LEU A 531 0.08 -35.10 -6.26
C LEU A 531 -0.89 -35.18 -5.07
N ARG A 532 -0.77 -34.31 -4.07
CA ARG A 532 -1.54 -34.45 -2.82
C ARG A 532 -3.04 -34.14 -3.05
N PRO A 533 -3.97 -35.05 -2.65
CA PRO A 533 -5.41 -34.80 -2.74
C PRO A 533 -5.87 -33.72 -1.75
N ARG A 534 -6.88 -32.94 -2.13
CA ARG A 534 -7.41 -31.73 -1.44
C ARG A 534 -8.07 -31.96 -0.05
N THR A 535 -7.75 -33.04 0.66
CA THR A 535 -8.47 -33.43 1.89
C THR A 535 -7.89 -32.84 3.18
N PHE A 536 -6.93 -31.91 3.12
CA PHE A 536 -6.35 -31.30 4.32
C PHE A 536 -6.74 -29.82 4.46
N SER A 537 -7.48 -29.52 5.52
CA SER A 537 -7.93 -28.20 5.92
C SER A 537 -6.81 -27.35 6.55
N GLY A 538 -5.78 -27.02 5.76
CA GLY A 538 -4.76 -26.05 6.15
C GLY A 538 -4.63 -24.98 5.08
N PHE A 539 -5.02 -23.74 5.39
CA PHE A 539 -5.01 -22.47 4.63
C PHE A 539 -5.46 -22.47 3.14
N MET A 540 -5.19 -23.52 2.36
CA MET A 540 -5.73 -23.76 1.02
C MET A 540 -7.18 -24.31 1.00
N SER A 541 -7.80 -24.64 2.14
CA SER A 541 -9.22 -25.09 2.15
C SER A 541 -10.22 -23.93 2.14
N SER A 542 -9.82 -22.71 2.51
CA SER A 542 -10.71 -21.54 2.51
C SER A 542 -10.81 -20.84 1.16
N LEU A 543 -9.98 -21.23 0.20
CA LEU A 543 -10.05 -20.74 -1.16
C LEU A 543 -10.05 -21.94 -2.11
N SER A 544 -11.20 -22.18 -2.72
CA SER A 544 -11.20 -22.35 -4.17
C SER A 544 -10.33 -21.23 -4.75
N ILE A 545 -9.04 -21.44 -4.94
CA ILE A 545 -8.16 -20.50 -5.68
C ILE A 545 -8.24 -20.95 -7.14
N PRO A 546 -9.14 -20.38 -7.96
CA PRO A 546 -9.14 -20.61 -9.41
C PRO A 546 -7.88 -20.07 -10.11
N ASN A 547 -6.99 -19.36 -9.39
CA ASN A 547 -5.95 -18.53 -10.00
C ASN A 547 -4.59 -19.24 -10.16
N LEU A 548 -3.79 -18.81 -11.16
CA LEU A 548 -2.38 -19.23 -11.42
C LEU A 548 -1.39 -18.79 -10.33
N GLN A 549 -1.84 -18.61 -9.08
CA GLN A 549 -1.03 -18.17 -7.94
C GLN A 549 0.01 -19.20 -7.49
N TRP A 550 -0.11 -20.46 -7.94
CA TRP A 550 0.88 -21.52 -7.69
C TRP A 550 2.02 -21.55 -8.73
N VAL A 551 1.85 -20.88 -9.88
CA VAL A 551 2.86 -20.86 -10.95
C VAL A 551 4.19 -20.22 -10.52
N PRO A 552 4.21 -19.10 -9.77
CA PRO A 552 5.46 -18.52 -9.28
C PRO A 552 6.25 -19.49 -8.40
N THR A 553 5.57 -20.23 -7.52
CA THR A 553 6.18 -21.31 -6.73
C THR A 553 6.77 -22.41 -7.62
N LEU A 554 6.07 -22.80 -8.69
CA LEU A 554 6.58 -23.77 -9.65
C LEU A 554 7.82 -23.24 -10.41
N GLN A 555 7.83 -21.96 -10.80
CA GLN A 555 8.99 -21.32 -11.44
C GLN A 555 10.23 -21.35 -10.53
N TRP A 556 10.04 -21.12 -9.23
CA TRP A 556 11.10 -21.26 -8.23
C TRP A 556 11.59 -22.71 -8.08
N LEU A 557 10.67 -23.68 -8.04
CA LEU A 557 11.00 -25.10 -7.93
C LEU A 557 11.85 -25.59 -9.11
N VAL A 558 11.49 -25.20 -10.33
CA VAL A 558 12.16 -25.65 -11.57
C VAL A 558 13.45 -24.86 -11.84
N GLY A 559 13.75 -23.82 -11.06
CA GLY A 559 15.03 -23.10 -11.12
C GLY A 559 15.11 -22.06 -12.24
N VAL A 560 13.98 -21.47 -12.66
CA VAL A 560 13.96 -20.43 -13.71
C VAL A 560 14.62 -19.13 -13.24
N ARG A 561 14.82 -18.95 -11.92
CA ARG A 561 15.53 -17.80 -11.36
C ARG A 561 16.43 -18.19 -10.20
N GLY A 562 17.69 -18.37 -10.54
CA GLY A 562 18.80 -18.52 -9.61
C GLY A 562 20.08 -18.49 -10.43
N GLY A 563 20.74 -17.34 -10.46
CA GLY A 563 22.10 -17.27 -10.99
C GLY A 563 23.00 -18.25 -10.23
N GLN A 564 23.73 -19.05 -11.01
CA GLN A 564 24.80 -19.96 -10.57
C GLN A 564 24.39 -20.96 -9.48
N ASP A 565 23.88 -22.11 -9.90
CA ASP A 565 24.45 -23.40 -9.49
C ASP A 565 23.98 -24.50 -10.44
N GLY A 566 24.93 -25.02 -11.22
CA GLY A 566 24.76 -26.26 -11.97
C GLY A 566 24.61 -27.46 -11.01
N ALA A 567 23.89 -28.47 -11.48
CA ALA A 567 23.89 -29.85 -10.99
C ALA A 567 23.18 -30.21 -9.66
N HIS A 568 22.75 -29.28 -8.80
CA HIS A 568 22.10 -29.64 -7.51
C HIS A 568 20.63 -29.18 -7.33
N GLY A 569 19.99 -28.60 -8.34
CA GLY A 569 18.66 -28.00 -8.21
C GLY A 569 17.57 -28.45 -9.20
N GLN A 570 17.84 -29.43 -10.09
CA GLN A 570 16.84 -29.90 -11.05
C GLN A 570 15.88 -30.89 -10.40
N VAL A 571 14.59 -30.55 -10.40
CA VAL A 571 13.52 -31.44 -9.98
C VAL A 571 13.39 -32.58 -11.00
N GLN A 572 13.22 -33.81 -10.53
CA GLN A 572 13.04 -34.97 -11.38
C GLN A 572 11.57 -35.13 -11.75
N TRP A 573 11.30 -35.09 -13.05
CA TRP A 573 9.96 -35.31 -13.57
C TRP A 573 9.66 -36.79 -13.73
N THR A 574 8.45 -37.19 -13.31
CA THR A 574 7.89 -38.52 -13.55
C THR A 574 6.65 -38.40 -14.41
N ALA A 575 6.23 -39.50 -15.05
CA ALA A 575 4.99 -39.53 -15.82
C ALA A 575 3.75 -39.15 -14.97
N GLU A 576 3.77 -39.48 -13.67
CA GLU A 576 2.70 -39.13 -12.75
C GLU A 576 2.66 -37.62 -12.45
N LEU A 577 3.83 -37.00 -12.19
CA LEU A 577 3.97 -35.56 -11.98
C LEU A 577 3.57 -34.78 -13.24
N HIS A 578 3.99 -35.25 -14.42
CA HIS A 578 3.62 -34.65 -15.69
C HIS A 578 2.11 -34.72 -15.93
N ALA A 579 1.48 -35.88 -15.69
CA ALA A 579 0.04 -36.02 -15.80
C ALA A 579 -0.72 -35.13 -14.80
N ALA A 580 -0.20 -34.97 -13.58
CA ALA A 580 -0.78 -34.06 -12.59
C ALA A 580 -0.64 -32.59 -12.99
N LEU A 581 0.49 -32.20 -13.57
CA LEU A 581 0.74 -30.86 -14.12
C LEU A 581 -0.23 -30.53 -15.25
N VAL A 582 -0.41 -31.44 -16.21
CA VAL A 582 -1.39 -31.31 -17.32
C VAL A 582 -2.82 -31.15 -16.77
N ARG A 583 -3.22 -31.96 -15.78
CA ARG A 583 -4.54 -31.83 -15.14
C ARG A 583 -4.75 -30.46 -14.49
N ARG A 584 -3.73 -29.92 -13.83
CA ARG A 584 -3.79 -28.59 -13.19
C ARG A 584 -3.81 -27.46 -14.21
N GLN A 585 -3.01 -27.55 -15.27
CA GLN A 585 -3.03 -26.60 -16.38
C GLN A 585 -4.43 -26.50 -17.00
N ASN A 586 -5.04 -27.65 -17.34
CA ASN A 586 -6.38 -27.68 -17.94
C ASN A 586 -7.43 -27.07 -17.01
N LYS A 587 -7.39 -27.35 -15.70
CA LYS A 587 -8.29 -26.72 -14.72
C LYS A 587 -8.08 -25.20 -14.59
N GLY A 588 -6.82 -24.75 -14.63
CA GLY A 588 -6.47 -23.32 -14.60
C GLY A 588 -6.97 -22.56 -15.84
N ILE A 589 -6.86 -23.16 -17.02
CA ILE A 589 -7.37 -22.59 -18.28
C ILE A 589 -8.90 -22.41 -18.25
N HIS A 590 -9.64 -23.32 -17.62
CA HIS A 590 -11.10 -23.25 -17.53
C HIS A 590 -11.63 -22.29 -16.46
N SER A 591 -10.80 -21.85 -15.51
CA SER A 591 -11.23 -21.08 -14.33
C SER A 591 -10.83 -19.60 -14.34
N LEU A 592 -10.08 -19.14 -15.34
CA LEU A 592 -9.53 -17.79 -15.41
C LEU A 592 -9.70 -17.15 -16.79
N GLY A 593 -10.08 -15.85 -16.77
CA GLY A 593 -9.85 -14.96 -17.91
C GLY A 593 -8.34 -14.84 -18.23
N LYS A 594 -8.00 -14.33 -19.41
CA LYS A 594 -6.65 -14.23 -19.99
C LYS A 594 -5.67 -13.29 -19.23
N GLU A 595 -5.81 -13.12 -17.93
CA GLU A 595 -5.12 -12.12 -17.09
C GLU A 595 -3.64 -12.47 -16.81
N THR A 596 -3.11 -13.57 -17.34
CA THR A 596 -1.66 -13.83 -17.28
C THR A 596 -1.15 -14.67 -18.44
N LEU A 597 -1.21 -14.13 -19.66
CA LEU A 597 -0.70 -14.77 -20.88
C LEU A 597 0.75 -15.27 -20.74
N GLY A 598 1.61 -14.52 -20.02
CA GLY A 598 3.00 -14.92 -19.77
C GLY A 598 3.12 -16.18 -18.92
N ARG A 599 2.43 -16.24 -17.76
CA ARG A 599 2.45 -17.43 -16.88
C ARG A 599 1.81 -18.65 -17.54
N LEU A 600 0.75 -18.46 -18.33
CA LEU A 600 0.12 -19.54 -19.10
C LEU A 600 1.02 -20.08 -20.21
N ARG A 601 1.69 -19.18 -20.95
CA ARG A 601 2.64 -19.56 -22.00
C ARG A 601 3.81 -20.34 -21.41
N TRP A 602 4.43 -19.79 -20.36
CA TRP A 602 5.51 -20.46 -19.66
C TRP A 602 5.09 -21.85 -19.15
N LEU A 603 3.89 -21.96 -18.57
CA LEU A 603 3.37 -23.24 -18.10
C LEU A 603 3.16 -24.23 -19.24
N ALA A 604 2.66 -23.78 -20.40
CA ALA A 604 2.50 -24.62 -21.58
C ALA A 604 3.85 -25.10 -22.13
N GLU A 605 4.82 -24.21 -22.25
CA GLU A 605 6.19 -24.54 -22.67
C GLU A 605 6.83 -25.57 -21.73
N LEU A 606 6.64 -25.42 -20.41
CA LEU A 606 7.13 -26.39 -19.43
C LEU A 606 6.46 -27.76 -19.61
N VAL A 607 5.13 -27.79 -19.77
CA VAL A 607 4.38 -29.05 -19.96
C VAL A 607 4.85 -29.79 -21.20
N GLU A 608 5.09 -29.08 -22.30
CA GLU A 608 5.65 -29.65 -23.53
C GLU A 608 7.08 -30.15 -23.32
N ALA A 609 7.95 -29.34 -22.74
CA ALA A 609 9.36 -29.69 -22.49
C ALA A 609 9.49 -30.97 -21.64
N VAL A 610 8.73 -31.06 -20.54
CA VAL A 610 8.70 -32.24 -19.67
C VAL A 610 8.15 -33.47 -20.40
N GLY A 611 7.15 -33.27 -21.27
CA GLY A 611 6.59 -34.34 -22.10
C GLY A 611 7.62 -34.93 -23.08
N VAL A 612 8.41 -34.06 -23.73
CA VAL A 612 9.50 -34.47 -24.63
C VAL A 612 10.59 -35.22 -23.89
N GLU A 613 10.99 -34.74 -22.70
CA GLU A 613 12.01 -35.38 -21.86
C GLU A 613 11.61 -36.82 -21.49
N LEU A 614 10.36 -37.00 -21.02
CA LEU A 614 9.83 -38.31 -20.64
C LEU A 614 9.59 -39.23 -21.85
N GLY A 615 9.15 -38.68 -22.98
CA GLY A 615 8.95 -39.42 -24.23
C GLY A 615 10.26 -39.92 -24.86
N GLY A 616 11.32 -39.11 -24.82
CA GLY A 616 12.66 -39.48 -25.30
C GLY A 616 13.30 -40.60 -24.47
N ALA A 617 13.06 -40.62 -23.16
CA ALA A 617 13.52 -41.68 -22.26
C ALA A 617 12.84 -43.05 -22.54
N ALA A 618 11.57 -43.04 -22.97
CA ALA A 618 10.85 -44.25 -23.38
C ALA A 618 11.39 -44.83 -24.71
N GLY A 619 11.74 -43.98 -25.68
CA GLY A 619 12.39 -44.38 -26.93
C GLY A 619 13.80 -44.98 -26.74
N ALA A 620 14.57 -44.44 -25.80
CA ALA A 620 15.91 -44.97 -25.47
C ALA A 620 15.89 -46.35 -24.79
N ARG A 621 14.85 -46.65 -23.99
CA ARG A 621 14.66 -48.00 -23.40
C ARG A 621 14.25 -49.05 -24.43
N GLN A 622 13.49 -48.69 -25.47
CA GLN A 622 13.18 -49.61 -26.58
C GLN A 622 14.41 -49.91 -27.46
N GLY A 623 15.32 -48.95 -27.64
CA GLY A 623 16.58 -49.14 -28.38
C GLY A 623 17.60 -50.09 -27.72
N ARG A 624 17.64 -50.18 -26.37
CA ARG A 624 18.47 -51.16 -25.65
C ARG A 624 17.86 -52.57 -25.60
N GLY A 625 16.53 -52.69 -25.73
CA GLY A 625 15.83 -53.97 -25.81
C GLY A 625 15.99 -54.68 -27.17
N GLN A 626 16.12 -53.92 -28.26
CA GLN A 626 16.37 -54.48 -29.60
C GLN A 626 17.83 -54.92 -29.81
N ARG A 627 18.83 -54.25 -29.21
CA ARG A 627 20.24 -54.66 -29.33
C ARG A 627 20.61 -55.94 -28.57
N ARG A 628 19.80 -56.42 -27.61
CA ARG A 628 20.03 -57.70 -26.91
C ARG A 628 19.33 -58.92 -27.57
N ARG A 629 18.42 -58.71 -28.52
CA ARG A 629 17.76 -59.81 -29.26
C ARG A 629 18.46 -60.19 -30.59
N ALA A 630 19.49 -59.46 -31.00
CA ALA A 630 20.24 -59.73 -32.24
C ALA A 630 21.50 -60.62 -32.06
N CYS A 631 21.74 -61.22 -30.89
CA CYS A 631 22.92 -62.08 -30.64
C CYS A 631 22.61 -63.47 -30.07
N ARG A 632 21.40 -64.02 -30.28
CA ARG A 632 21.12 -65.45 -30.07
C ARG A 632 20.21 -65.99 -31.16
N GLY A 633 20.85 -66.60 -32.17
CA GLY A 633 20.23 -67.26 -33.31
C GLY A 633 21.32 -67.70 -34.28
N GLY A 634 22.07 -68.72 -33.88
CA GLY A 634 22.83 -69.59 -34.78
C GLY A 634 22.07 -70.90 -34.91
#